data_AF-A0ABD2VSR3-F1
#
_entry.id   AF-A0ABD2VSR3-F1
#
_cell.length_a   1.000
_cell.length_b   1.000
_cell.length_c   1.000
_cell.angle_alpha   90.00
_cell.angle_beta   90.00
_cell.angle_gamma   90.00
#
_symmetry.space_group_name_H-M   'P 1'
#
loop_
_entity.id
_entity.type
_entity.pdbx_description
1 polymer ?
#
loop_
_entity_poly.entity_id
_entity_poly.type
_entity_poly.pdbx_seq_one_letter_code
_entity_poly.pdbx_strand_id
1 'polypeptide(L)'
;MKCVLLIVGFVIIASALAEPNVAVANSKANAQAVGNGRANANSKAKALAQGRQSEAIANSQAEALARGGRHRRPRSVATANANSEAVAVGNSVANSQAKAQALAKGPKDVAEANANSKTLAEAKKGGKAVSNSVADALAKAQGGSKAQSNSNSEALAKAQRGANAQSNSKSDALAVGSQKGNAAANSNSKAQARGEGRGDNAAANSNSRAEAQAKRGDAQSNANSEALAAARGRRRERRPSHDGGAQAQAQANADAIAAARAARRHGRRPRSVASANANSEAVAVGNSKANSNSRAEALAQGRRGNAAANANSKAQAIAKRGGRANANSNAEALAKSRRPRSVAEANANSEAVAIGNSQANSNSKAKALAAGRGNAQANGNSKALAQAKRGGQAVANSNADALAEARGQRRHERRPRSAVANANSEAVAVAEGKGSQAEANSNSKAQALGNSQANANSKAKALAKRGGRARSNSNAEALAKSRRPRSVAEANANSEAIAVGNSVANSNSRAQALAGRRGNARANSNSRAQAIGKRGGRARANSNSDALAKAQ
;
A
#
# COMPACT_ATOMS: atom_id res chain seq x y z
N MET A 1 -49.24 -5.54 -85.01
CA MET A 1 -49.20 -6.20 -83.69
C MET A 1 -47.99 -5.67 -82.94
N LYS A 2 -48.22 -5.18 -81.70
CA LYS A 2 -47.18 -4.66 -80.80
C LYS A 2 -46.33 -5.84 -80.29
N CYS A 3 -45.04 -5.86 -80.59
CA CYS A 3 -44.07 -6.63 -79.80
C CYS A 3 -43.17 -5.64 -79.07
N VAL A 4 -43.45 -5.55 -77.77
CA VAL A 4 -42.71 -4.80 -76.76
C VAL A 4 -41.30 -5.37 -76.70
N LEU A 5 -40.29 -4.57 -77.09
CA LEU A 5 -38.90 -4.92 -76.84
C LEU A 5 -38.59 -4.57 -75.39
N LEU A 6 -38.53 -5.62 -74.57
CA LEU A 6 -38.10 -5.61 -73.18
C LEU A 6 -36.68 -5.05 -73.08
N ILE A 7 -36.54 -3.80 -72.63
CA ILE A 7 -35.25 -3.25 -72.18
C ILE A 7 -34.93 -3.94 -70.85
N VAL A 8 -34.29 -5.10 -70.92
CA VAL A 8 -33.56 -5.66 -69.78
C VAL A 8 -32.36 -4.73 -69.59
N GLY A 9 -32.46 -3.83 -68.62
CA GLY A 9 -31.36 -2.97 -68.19
C GLY A 9 -30.21 -3.81 -67.65
N PHE A 10 -29.37 -4.33 -68.54
CA PHE A 10 -28.04 -4.79 -68.19
C PHE A 10 -27.26 -3.57 -67.73
N VAL A 11 -27.10 -3.42 -66.42
CA VAL A 11 -26.06 -2.55 -65.86
C VAL A 11 -24.73 -3.17 -66.31
N ILE A 12 -24.20 -2.71 -67.44
CA ILE A 12 -22.86 -3.07 -67.90
C ILE A 12 -21.89 -2.47 -66.88
N ILE A 13 -21.48 -3.27 -65.91
CA ILE A 13 -20.32 -2.96 -65.08
C ILE A 13 -19.11 -3.21 -65.97
N ALA A 14 -18.67 -2.18 -66.71
CA ALA A 14 -17.45 -2.23 -67.48
C ALA A 14 -16.30 -2.66 -66.55
N SER A 15 -15.67 -3.80 -66.84
CA SER A 15 -14.58 -4.36 -66.05
C SER A 15 -13.34 -4.45 -66.95
N ALA A 16 -12.27 -3.76 -66.57
CA ALA A 16 -10.98 -3.88 -67.25
C ALA A 16 -10.17 -5.00 -66.57
N LEU A 17 -9.99 -6.13 -67.27
CA LEU A 17 -9.04 -7.18 -66.89
C LEU A 17 -7.71 -6.96 -67.63
N ALA A 18 -6.60 -6.94 -66.91
CA ALA A 18 -5.27 -6.93 -67.50
C ALA A 18 -4.36 -7.97 -66.83
N GLU A 19 -3.77 -8.85 -67.64
CA GLU A 19 -2.52 -9.56 -67.35
C GLU A 19 -1.41 -8.86 -68.18
N PRO A 20 -0.21 -8.51 -67.67
CA PRO A 20 0.36 -8.75 -66.34
C PRO A 20 0.64 -7.50 -65.49
N ASN A 21 0.36 -6.26 -65.93
CA ASN A 21 1.02 -5.09 -65.31
C ASN A 21 0.10 -4.02 -64.69
N VAL A 22 -0.89 -3.46 -65.40
CA VAL A 22 -1.72 -2.35 -64.87
C VAL A 22 -3.15 -2.38 -65.44
N ALA A 23 -4.17 -2.28 -64.58
CA ALA A 23 -5.58 -2.07 -64.95
C ALA A 23 -6.06 -0.70 -64.42
N VAL A 24 -6.72 0.11 -65.26
CA VAL A 24 -7.24 1.45 -64.89
C VAL A 24 -8.73 1.53 -65.23
N ALA A 25 -9.55 1.99 -64.28
CA ALA A 25 -10.99 2.20 -64.47
C ALA A 25 -11.46 3.54 -63.88
N ASN A 26 -12.45 4.17 -64.52
CA ASN A 26 -13.06 5.42 -64.08
C ASN A 26 -14.59 5.28 -64.08
N SER A 27 -15.29 6.02 -63.20
CA SER A 27 -16.75 6.15 -63.17
C SER A 27 -17.52 4.82 -63.10
N LYS A 28 -17.69 4.25 -61.90
CA LYS A 28 -18.41 2.98 -61.60
C LYS A 28 -17.83 1.70 -62.25
N ALA A 29 -16.86 1.79 -63.15
CA ALA A 29 -16.19 0.65 -63.76
C ALA A 29 -15.17 0.00 -62.79
N ASN A 30 -15.04 -1.33 -62.78
CA ASN A 30 -14.10 -2.03 -61.90
C ASN A 30 -12.75 -2.28 -62.59
N ALA A 31 -11.64 -2.03 -61.91
CA ALA A 31 -10.30 -2.38 -62.36
C ALA A 31 -9.86 -3.70 -61.70
N GLN A 32 -9.47 -4.70 -62.49
CA GLN A 32 -8.97 -5.97 -61.99
C GLN A 32 -7.59 -6.30 -62.56
N ALA A 33 -6.61 -6.51 -61.67
CA ALA A 33 -5.26 -6.95 -62.02
C ALA A 33 -4.94 -8.29 -61.32
N VAL A 34 -4.46 -9.26 -62.10
CA VAL A 34 -4.05 -10.59 -61.62
C VAL A 34 -2.58 -10.83 -61.97
N GLY A 35 -1.81 -11.33 -61.01
CA GLY A 35 -0.37 -11.56 -61.14
C GLY A 35 0.41 -10.24 -61.04
N ASN A 36 1.24 -10.07 -60.00
CA ASN A 36 2.13 -8.92 -59.71
C ASN A 36 1.69 -7.48 -60.12
N GLY A 37 0.40 -7.25 -60.36
CA GLY A 37 -0.10 -6.09 -61.10
C GLY A 37 -0.78 -5.05 -60.22
N ARG A 38 -0.95 -3.87 -60.81
CA ARG A 38 -1.55 -2.68 -60.18
C ARG A 38 -2.94 -2.40 -60.73
N ALA A 39 -3.94 -2.25 -59.85
CA ALA A 39 -5.29 -1.83 -60.21
C ALA A 39 -5.56 -0.39 -59.74
N ASN A 40 -6.05 0.48 -60.60
CA ASN A 40 -6.38 1.88 -60.30
C ASN A 40 -7.86 2.17 -60.62
N ALA A 41 -8.60 2.71 -59.65
CA ALA A 41 -10.01 3.01 -59.76
C ALA A 41 -10.33 4.44 -59.28
N ASN A 42 -11.25 5.13 -59.93
CA ASN A 42 -11.74 6.45 -59.53
C ASN A 42 -13.28 6.53 -59.57
N SER A 43 -13.87 7.40 -58.75
CA SER A 43 -15.31 7.76 -58.77
C SER A 43 -16.25 6.57 -58.53
N LYS A 44 -16.33 6.11 -57.27
CA LYS A 44 -17.18 4.97 -56.82
C LYS A 44 -16.86 3.61 -57.48
N ALA A 45 -15.69 3.50 -58.10
CA ALA A 45 -15.20 2.28 -58.72
C ALA A 45 -14.50 1.35 -57.71
N LYS A 46 -14.27 0.08 -58.09
CA LYS A 46 -13.50 -0.89 -57.29
C LYS A 46 -12.19 -1.26 -57.98
N ALA A 47 -11.06 -1.11 -57.26
CA ALA A 47 -9.75 -1.61 -57.67
C ALA A 47 -9.46 -2.94 -56.97
N LEU A 48 -9.27 -4.01 -57.74
CA LEU A 48 -8.94 -5.34 -57.26
C LEU A 48 -7.58 -5.78 -57.79
N ALA A 49 -6.62 -6.02 -56.90
CA ALA A 49 -5.31 -6.55 -57.27
C ALA A 49 -5.03 -7.87 -56.53
N GLN A 50 -4.63 -8.92 -57.25
CA GLN A 50 -4.33 -10.24 -56.67
C GLN A 50 -2.99 -10.78 -57.15
N GLY A 51 -2.08 -11.15 -56.24
CA GLY A 51 -0.77 -11.68 -56.65
C GLY A 51 0.28 -11.76 -55.55
N ARG A 52 1.52 -12.09 -55.92
CA ARG A 52 2.68 -12.10 -54.99
C ARG A 52 3.05 -10.67 -54.55
N GLN A 53 2.93 -9.70 -55.45
CA GLN A 53 3.02 -8.27 -55.19
C GLN A 53 1.78 -7.58 -55.79
N SER A 54 0.74 -7.34 -55.00
CA SER A 54 -0.49 -6.71 -55.48
C SER A 54 -0.61 -5.28 -54.99
N GLU A 55 -0.98 -4.35 -55.87
CA GLU A 55 -1.21 -2.94 -55.52
C GLU A 55 -2.59 -2.49 -56.03
N ALA A 56 -3.47 -2.03 -55.13
CA ALA A 56 -4.77 -1.48 -55.48
C ALA A 56 -4.84 -0.01 -55.05
N ILE A 57 -5.25 0.89 -55.95
CA ILE A 57 -5.37 2.32 -55.70
C ILE A 57 -6.79 2.78 -56.03
N ALA A 58 -7.43 3.48 -55.09
CA ALA A 58 -8.78 3.98 -55.19
C ALA A 58 -8.84 5.48 -54.89
N ASN A 59 -9.56 6.25 -55.72
CA ASN A 59 -9.81 7.67 -55.51
C ASN A 59 -11.31 7.99 -55.55
N SER A 60 -11.73 9.02 -54.80
CA SER A 60 -13.09 9.59 -54.87
C SER A 60 -14.23 8.59 -54.58
N GLN A 61 -14.39 8.19 -53.32
CA GLN A 61 -15.40 7.22 -52.87
C GLN A 61 -15.26 5.81 -53.46
N ALA A 62 -14.07 5.43 -53.92
CA ALA A 62 -13.77 4.13 -54.50
C ALA A 62 -13.30 3.12 -53.43
N GLU A 63 -13.19 1.85 -53.78
CA GLU A 63 -12.71 0.78 -52.87
C GLU A 63 -11.46 0.11 -53.45
N ALA A 64 -10.36 0.09 -52.68
CA ALA A 64 -9.12 -0.59 -53.04
C ALA A 64 -8.98 -1.90 -52.26
N LEU A 65 -8.99 -3.04 -52.96
CA LEU A 65 -8.75 -4.36 -52.38
C LEU A 65 -7.49 -5.02 -52.98
N ALA A 66 -6.46 -5.20 -52.15
CA ALA A 66 -5.25 -5.94 -52.51
C ALA A 66 -5.18 -7.28 -51.76
N ARG A 67 -5.03 -8.39 -52.49
CA ARG A 67 -4.94 -9.74 -51.92
C ARG A 67 -3.63 -10.42 -52.30
N GLY A 68 -2.86 -10.77 -51.27
CA GLY A 68 -1.68 -11.61 -51.39
C GLY A 68 -2.01 -13.05 -51.78
N GLY A 69 -1.30 -13.58 -52.78
CA GLY A 69 -1.43 -14.97 -53.24
C GLY A 69 -0.86 -16.00 -52.25
N ARG A 70 -0.94 -17.30 -52.57
CA ARG A 70 -0.54 -18.43 -51.69
C ARG A 70 0.98 -18.58 -51.46
N HIS A 71 1.80 -17.61 -51.85
CA HIS A 71 3.26 -17.68 -51.72
C HIS A 71 3.73 -17.54 -50.26
N ARG A 72 4.99 -17.91 -49.98
CA ARG A 72 5.57 -17.88 -48.62
C ARG A 72 5.60 -16.47 -47.99
N ARG A 73 5.64 -15.39 -48.79
CA ARG A 73 5.65 -13.97 -48.37
C ARG A 73 4.98 -13.06 -49.42
N PRO A 74 3.65 -13.04 -49.53
CA PRO A 74 2.95 -12.20 -50.50
C PRO A 74 2.77 -10.79 -49.91
N ARG A 75 3.11 -9.75 -50.68
CA ARG A 75 2.92 -8.34 -50.30
C ARG A 75 1.68 -7.78 -51.00
N SER A 76 0.78 -7.18 -50.24
CA SER A 76 -0.44 -6.55 -50.74
C SER A 76 -0.53 -5.12 -50.21
N VAL A 77 -0.66 -4.14 -51.11
CA VAL A 77 -0.78 -2.72 -50.76
C VAL A 77 -2.10 -2.17 -51.30
N ALA A 78 -2.93 -1.60 -50.43
CA ALA A 78 -4.15 -0.91 -50.81
C ALA A 78 -4.06 0.56 -50.40
N THR A 79 -4.27 1.48 -51.33
CA THR A 79 -4.24 2.93 -51.09
C THR A 79 -5.56 3.55 -51.51
N ALA A 80 -6.19 4.31 -50.62
CA ALA A 80 -7.50 4.92 -50.83
C ALA A 80 -7.48 6.43 -50.49
N ASN A 81 -7.95 7.28 -51.40
CA ASN A 81 -8.02 8.74 -51.20
C ASN A 81 -9.48 9.24 -51.26
N ALA A 82 -9.77 10.37 -50.60
CA ALA A 82 -11.05 11.08 -50.68
C ALA A 82 -12.31 10.21 -50.39
N ASN A 83 -12.55 9.91 -49.10
CA ASN A 83 -13.72 9.15 -48.62
C ASN A 83 -13.83 7.71 -49.19
N SER A 84 -12.69 7.11 -49.54
CA SER A 84 -12.57 5.76 -50.11
C SER A 84 -12.22 4.74 -49.03
N GLU A 85 -12.24 3.43 -49.32
CA GLU A 85 -11.84 2.38 -48.37
C GLU A 85 -10.65 1.58 -48.89
N ALA A 86 -9.68 1.26 -48.02
CA ALA A 86 -8.54 0.42 -48.35
C ALA A 86 -8.55 -0.88 -47.55
N VAL A 87 -8.50 -2.02 -48.23
CA VAL A 87 -8.37 -3.34 -47.60
C VAL A 87 -7.22 -4.11 -48.22
N ALA A 88 -6.30 -4.58 -47.38
CA ALA A 88 -5.17 -5.40 -47.77
C ALA A 88 -5.16 -6.72 -46.99
N VAL A 89 -4.93 -7.84 -47.67
CA VAL A 89 -4.89 -9.19 -47.07
C VAL A 89 -3.59 -9.89 -47.46
N GLY A 90 -2.83 -10.38 -46.47
CA GLY A 90 -1.48 -10.96 -46.65
C GLY A 90 -0.44 -10.23 -45.80
N ASN A 91 0.80 -10.14 -46.25
CA ASN A 91 1.73 -9.14 -45.70
C ASN A 91 1.25 -7.78 -46.21
N SER A 92 0.50 -7.07 -45.39
CA SER A 92 -0.51 -6.10 -45.86
C SER A 92 -0.26 -4.71 -45.33
N VAL A 93 -0.41 -3.72 -46.23
CA VAL A 93 -0.41 -2.29 -45.92
C VAL A 93 -1.68 -1.69 -46.53
N ALA A 94 -2.52 -1.08 -45.71
CA ALA A 94 -3.72 -0.36 -46.14
C ALA A 94 -3.60 1.12 -45.72
N ASN A 95 -3.59 2.04 -46.69
CA ASN A 95 -3.47 3.48 -46.47
C ASN A 95 -4.73 4.20 -46.95
N SER A 96 -5.22 5.17 -46.17
CA SER A 96 -6.52 5.80 -46.38
C SER A 96 -6.51 7.28 -45.96
N GLN A 97 -7.01 8.20 -46.79
CA GLN A 97 -7.06 9.65 -46.49
C GLN A 97 -8.49 10.19 -46.30
N ALA A 98 -8.63 11.36 -45.66
CA ALA A 98 -9.89 12.09 -45.42
C ALA A 98 -10.86 11.48 -44.39
N LYS A 99 -11.95 10.81 -44.80
CA LYS A 99 -12.88 10.06 -43.92
C LYS A 99 -12.83 8.53 -44.12
N ALA A 100 -11.73 8.05 -44.68
CA ALA A 100 -11.55 6.68 -45.13
C ALA A 100 -11.28 5.68 -44.01
N GLN A 101 -11.56 4.40 -44.28
CA GLN A 101 -11.25 3.27 -43.40
C GLN A 101 -10.14 2.40 -44.01
N ALA A 102 -9.18 1.98 -43.19
CA ALA A 102 -8.14 1.04 -43.59
C ALA A 102 -8.22 -0.28 -42.81
N LEU A 103 -8.17 -1.40 -43.53
CA LEU A 103 -8.18 -2.76 -42.98
C LEU A 103 -7.00 -3.58 -43.50
N ALA A 104 -6.10 -4.01 -42.62
CA ALA A 104 -5.00 -4.91 -42.95
C ALA A 104 -5.11 -6.23 -42.20
N LYS A 105 -5.00 -7.37 -42.89
CA LYS A 105 -5.06 -8.71 -42.28
C LYS A 105 -3.89 -9.58 -42.73
N GLY A 106 -3.04 -10.00 -41.79
CA GLY A 106 -1.82 -10.74 -42.10
C GLY A 106 -1.60 -12.03 -41.29
N PRO A 107 -1.24 -13.15 -41.94
CA PRO A 107 -1.09 -14.43 -41.26
C PRO A 107 0.27 -14.64 -40.54
N LYS A 108 1.34 -13.90 -40.89
CA LYS A 108 2.70 -14.15 -40.35
C LYS A 108 3.63 -12.94 -40.16
N ASP A 109 3.54 -11.87 -40.95
CA ASP A 109 4.57 -10.81 -40.95
C ASP A 109 4.05 -9.48 -40.40
N VAL A 110 3.48 -8.62 -41.25
CA VAL A 110 2.97 -7.30 -40.86
C VAL A 110 1.58 -7.08 -41.43
N ALA A 111 0.71 -6.51 -40.62
CA ALA A 111 -0.55 -5.91 -41.03
C ALA A 111 -0.52 -4.45 -40.57
N GLU A 112 -0.45 -3.51 -41.49
CA GLU A 112 -0.40 -2.08 -41.22
C GLU A 112 -1.59 -1.36 -41.83
N ALA A 113 -2.35 -0.62 -41.01
CA ALA A 113 -3.50 0.16 -41.45
C ALA A 113 -3.34 1.62 -40.99
N ASN A 114 -3.39 2.56 -41.94
CA ASN A 114 -3.24 4.00 -41.71
C ASN A 114 -4.46 4.74 -42.27
N ALA A 115 -5.21 5.48 -41.44
CA ALA A 115 -6.37 6.26 -41.89
C ALA A 115 -6.71 7.44 -41.01
N ASN A 116 -7.25 8.53 -41.58
CA ASN A 116 -7.72 9.66 -40.76
C ASN A 116 -8.91 9.29 -39.85
N SER A 117 -9.84 8.44 -40.31
CA SER A 117 -11.01 8.07 -39.49
C SER A 117 -10.80 6.79 -38.71
N LYS A 118 -10.88 5.61 -39.35
CA LYS A 118 -10.86 4.33 -38.63
C LYS A 118 -9.83 3.37 -39.22
N THR A 119 -9.09 2.70 -38.36
CA THR A 119 -8.15 1.65 -38.78
C THR A 119 -8.34 0.36 -38.01
N LEU A 120 -8.16 -0.75 -38.73
CA LEU A 120 -8.12 -2.09 -38.15
C LEU A 120 -6.95 -2.89 -38.74
N ALA A 121 -6.02 -3.31 -37.89
CA ALA A 121 -4.96 -4.24 -38.27
C ALA A 121 -5.08 -5.55 -37.48
N GLU A 122 -5.02 -6.69 -38.17
CA GLU A 122 -5.08 -8.00 -37.55
C GLU A 122 -3.88 -8.87 -37.96
N ALA A 123 -3.12 -9.36 -36.97
CA ALA A 123 -1.95 -10.22 -37.18
C ALA A 123 -2.04 -11.52 -36.36
N LYS A 124 -1.48 -12.61 -36.91
CA LYS A 124 -1.40 -13.92 -36.25
C LYS A 124 0.03 -14.48 -36.27
N LYS A 125 0.30 -15.46 -35.41
CA LYS A 125 1.48 -16.36 -35.41
C LYS A 125 2.84 -15.63 -35.48
N GLY A 126 3.08 -14.69 -34.57
CA GLY A 126 4.36 -13.96 -34.45
C GLY A 126 4.44 -12.65 -35.25
N GLY A 127 3.44 -12.34 -36.08
CA GLY A 127 3.40 -11.07 -36.84
C GLY A 127 3.11 -9.82 -35.99
N LYS A 128 3.17 -8.65 -36.62
CA LYS A 128 2.89 -7.33 -36.02
C LYS A 128 1.64 -6.71 -36.65
N ALA A 129 0.65 -6.36 -35.84
CA ALA A 129 -0.49 -5.54 -36.25
C ALA A 129 -0.23 -4.09 -35.83
N VAL A 130 -0.24 -3.16 -36.78
CA VAL A 130 -0.04 -1.72 -36.57
C VAL A 130 -1.24 -0.96 -37.12
N SER A 131 -1.91 -0.19 -36.27
CA SER A 131 -3.04 0.66 -36.64
C SER A 131 -2.75 2.09 -36.24
N ASN A 132 -2.73 3.01 -37.21
CA ASN A 132 -2.54 4.43 -36.96
C ASN A 132 -3.73 5.24 -37.48
N SER A 133 -4.33 6.06 -36.64
CA SER A 133 -5.42 6.95 -37.07
C SER A 133 -5.43 8.32 -36.43
N VAL A 134 -6.28 9.22 -36.93
CA VAL A 134 -6.63 10.44 -36.19
C VAL A 134 -7.79 10.17 -35.22
N ALA A 135 -8.86 9.48 -35.63
CA ALA A 135 -10.00 9.17 -34.74
C ALA A 135 -9.87 7.82 -34.01
N ASP A 136 -10.12 6.68 -34.66
CA ASP A 136 -10.14 5.37 -33.98
C ASP A 136 -9.16 4.35 -34.59
N ALA A 137 -8.26 3.83 -33.78
CA ALA A 137 -7.32 2.78 -34.17
C ALA A 137 -7.60 1.48 -33.40
N LEU A 138 -7.59 0.35 -34.12
CA LEU A 138 -7.77 -0.99 -33.54
C LEU A 138 -6.75 -1.98 -34.06
N ALA A 139 -5.80 -2.41 -33.22
CA ALA A 139 -4.88 -3.49 -33.53
C ALA A 139 -5.23 -4.78 -32.78
N LYS A 140 -5.27 -5.91 -33.49
CA LYS A 140 -5.48 -7.26 -32.91
C LYS A 140 -4.32 -8.19 -33.24
N ALA A 141 -3.81 -8.90 -32.24
CA ALA A 141 -2.67 -9.81 -32.39
C ALA A 141 -2.88 -11.15 -31.67
N GLN A 142 -2.37 -12.24 -32.23
CA GLN A 142 -2.43 -13.58 -31.63
C GLN A 142 -1.13 -14.38 -31.78
N GLY A 143 -0.75 -15.16 -30.77
CA GLY A 143 0.25 -16.22 -30.87
C GLY A 143 1.68 -15.69 -30.91
N GLY A 144 2.10 -14.98 -29.85
CA GLY A 144 3.42 -14.34 -29.74
C GLY A 144 3.60 -13.05 -30.55
N SER A 145 2.56 -12.61 -31.25
CA SER A 145 2.51 -11.38 -32.04
C SER A 145 2.51 -10.09 -31.20
N LYS A 146 2.60 -8.92 -31.85
CA LYS A 146 2.42 -7.61 -31.21
C LYS A 146 1.28 -6.83 -31.86
N ALA A 147 0.34 -6.31 -31.05
CA ALA A 147 -0.69 -5.36 -31.47
C ALA A 147 -0.26 -3.96 -31.04
N GLN A 148 -0.19 -3.03 -31.98
CA GLN A 148 0.18 -1.64 -31.75
C GLN A 148 -0.89 -0.72 -32.36
N SER A 149 -1.53 0.08 -31.52
CA SER A 149 -2.57 1.03 -31.92
C SER A 149 -2.16 2.45 -31.55
N ASN A 150 -2.20 3.39 -32.49
CA ASN A 150 -1.88 4.80 -32.28
C ASN A 150 -3.05 5.67 -32.79
N SER A 151 -3.56 6.59 -31.96
CA SER A 151 -4.59 7.54 -32.39
C SER A 151 -4.46 8.94 -31.76
N ASN A 152 -5.23 9.93 -32.25
CA ASN A 152 -5.45 11.16 -31.48
C ASN A 152 -6.67 11.03 -30.55
N SER A 153 -7.74 10.36 -30.97
CA SER A 153 -8.94 10.18 -30.13
C SER A 153 -8.92 8.86 -29.36
N GLU A 154 -9.17 7.72 -30.02
CA GLU A 154 -9.26 6.41 -29.36
C GLU A 154 -8.30 5.40 -29.97
N ALA A 155 -7.50 4.75 -29.12
CA ALA A 155 -6.61 3.67 -29.53
C ALA A 155 -6.91 2.39 -28.74
N LEU A 156 -7.07 1.28 -29.45
CA LEU A 156 -7.41 -0.02 -28.88
C LEU A 156 -6.47 -1.12 -29.38
N ALA A 157 -5.70 -1.72 -28.47
CA ALA A 157 -4.85 -2.87 -28.77
C ALA A 157 -5.33 -4.12 -28.03
N LYS A 158 -5.59 -5.21 -28.76
CA LYS A 158 -6.00 -6.51 -28.20
C LYS A 158 -5.00 -7.59 -28.58
N ALA A 159 -4.46 -8.29 -27.58
CA ALA A 159 -3.47 -9.33 -27.78
C ALA A 159 -3.84 -10.63 -27.05
N GLN A 160 -3.64 -11.77 -27.71
CA GLN A 160 -3.96 -13.10 -27.18
C GLN A 160 -2.81 -14.11 -27.39
N ARG A 161 -2.81 -15.20 -26.61
CA ARG A 161 -1.86 -16.33 -26.74
C ARG A 161 -0.40 -15.88 -26.69
N GLY A 162 -0.01 -15.16 -25.64
CA GLY A 162 1.36 -14.66 -25.45
C GLY A 162 1.74 -13.46 -26.29
N ALA A 163 0.78 -12.85 -27.00
CA ALA A 163 1.00 -11.61 -27.74
C ALA A 163 0.96 -10.38 -26.81
N ASN A 164 1.64 -9.30 -27.18
CA ASN A 164 1.66 -8.04 -26.42
C ASN A 164 0.76 -6.98 -27.07
N ALA A 165 -0.02 -6.28 -26.26
CA ALA A 165 -0.87 -5.16 -26.66
C ALA A 165 -0.25 -3.83 -26.23
N GLN A 166 -0.09 -2.90 -27.18
CA GLN A 166 0.39 -1.55 -26.94
C GLN A 166 -0.58 -0.56 -27.58
N SER A 167 -1.15 0.33 -26.78
CA SER A 167 -2.06 1.39 -27.23
C SER A 167 -1.51 2.76 -26.85
N ASN A 168 -1.53 3.71 -27.78
CA ASN A 168 -1.11 5.09 -27.58
C ASN A 168 -2.17 6.04 -28.16
N SER A 169 -2.66 6.99 -27.36
CA SER A 169 -3.61 8.00 -27.83
C SER A 169 -3.30 9.39 -27.29
N LYS A 170 -3.86 10.45 -27.88
CA LYS A 170 -3.91 11.74 -27.18
C LYS A 170 -5.07 11.76 -26.17
N SER A 171 -6.27 11.28 -26.52
CA SER A 171 -7.36 11.18 -25.55
C SER A 171 -7.34 9.86 -24.79
N ASP A 172 -7.83 8.78 -25.40
CA ASP A 172 -8.16 7.55 -24.70
C ASP A 172 -7.43 6.35 -25.29
N ALA A 173 -6.72 5.60 -24.44
CA ALA A 173 -5.96 4.42 -24.85
C ALA A 173 -6.36 3.19 -24.01
N LEU A 174 -6.70 2.10 -24.69
CA LEU A 174 -7.01 0.82 -24.06
C LEU A 174 -6.16 -0.32 -24.63
N ALA A 175 -5.46 -1.03 -23.75
CA ALA A 175 -4.67 -2.22 -24.08
C ALA A 175 -5.17 -3.43 -23.29
N VAL A 176 -5.42 -4.54 -23.99
CA VAL A 176 -5.87 -5.80 -23.39
C VAL A 176 -4.96 -6.94 -23.81
N GLY A 177 -4.29 -7.54 -22.82
CA GLY A 177 -3.48 -8.74 -22.96
C GLY A 177 -4.22 -9.95 -22.39
N SER A 178 -4.20 -11.07 -23.11
CA SER A 178 -4.84 -12.32 -22.70
C SER A 178 -3.93 -13.51 -22.94
N GLN A 179 -4.06 -14.52 -22.06
CA GLN A 179 -3.33 -15.79 -22.15
C GLN A 179 -1.80 -15.63 -22.26
N LYS A 180 -1.16 -14.99 -21.26
CA LYS A 180 0.29 -14.65 -21.20
C LYS A 180 0.67 -13.37 -21.95
N GLY A 181 -0.29 -12.49 -22.25
CA GLY A 181 -0.03 -11.27 -23.01
C GLY A 181 0.10 -10.05 -22.11
N ASN A 182 1.11 -9.20 -22.34
CA ASN A 182 1.23 -7.94 -21.62
C ASN A 182 0.37 -6.85 -22.25
N ALA A 183 -0.11 -5.91 -21.44
CA ALA A 183 -0.87 -4.76 -21.87
C ALA A 183 -0.17 -3.45 -21.46
N ALA A 184 0.04 -2.56 -22.42
CA ALA A 184 0.60 -1.22 -22.19
C ALA A 184 -0.28 -0.15 -22.86
N ALA A 185 -0.77 0.82 -22.10
CA ALA A 185 -1.58 1.94 -22.59
C ALA A 185 -0.94 3.28 -22.22
N ASN A 186 -0.89 4.22 -23.18
CA ASN A 186 -0.39 5.58 -22.99
C ASN A 186 -1.40 6.60 -23.55
N SER A 187 -1.66 7.69 -22.81
CA SER A 187 -2.65 8.71 -23.16
C SER A 187 -2.33 10.09 -22.58
N ASN A 188 -2.97 11.17 -23.03
CA ASN A 188 -3.02 12.41 -22.23
C ASN A 188 -4.25 12.44 -21.31
N SER A 189 -5.40 11.92 -21.75
CA SER A 189 -6.63 11.93 -20.93
C SER A 189 -6.79 10.66 -20.09
N LYS A 190 -6.89 9.49 -20.74
CA LYS A 190 -7.20 8.24 -20.03
C LYS A 190 -6.48 7.03 -20.62
N ALA A 191 -5.69 6.36 -19.79
CA ALA A 191 -5.03 5.11 -20.17
C ALA A 191 -5.55 3.94 -19.35
N GLN A 192 -5.93 2.86 -20.02
CA GLN A 192 -6.38 1.62 -19.40
C GLN A 192 -5.61 0.41 -19.93
N ALA A 193 -4.95 -0.33 -19.04
CA ALA A 193 -4.26 -1.57 -19.35
C ALA A 193 -4.85 -2.74 -18.57
N ARG A 194 -5.19 -3.83 -19.26
CA ARG A 194 -5.78 -5.04 -18.66
C ARG A 194 -5.01 -6.30 -19.06
N GLY A 195 -4.35 -6.92 -18.10
CA GLY A 195 -3.70 -8.23 -18.20
C GLY A 195 -4.60 -9.34 -17.65
N GLU A 196 -5.21 -10.12 -18.53
CA GLU A 196 -6.26 -11.08 -18.14
C GLU A 196 -5.79 -12.54 -18.01
N GLY A 197 -4.63 -12.87 -18.54
CA GLY A 197 -4.07 -14.21 -18.61
C GLY A 197 -3.15 -14.61 -17.46
N ARG A 198 -2.19 -15.49 -17.77
CA ARG A 198 -1.23 -16.07 -16.83
C ARG A 198 0.10 -15.32 -16.93
N GLY A 199 0.49 -14.59 -15.90
CA GLY A 199 1.74 -13.81 -15.91
C GLY A 199 1.65 -12.52 -16.73
N ASP A 200 0.43 -12.04 -16.95
CA ASP A 200 0.14 -10.86 -17.75
C ASP A 200 0.34 -9.62 -16.88
N ASN A 201 1.25 -8.75 -17.31
CA ASN A 201 1.47 -7.45 -16.70
C ASN A 201 0.60 -6.39 -17.38
N ALA A 202 0.17 -5.40 -16.61
CA ALA A 202 -0.58 -4.25 -17.09
C ALA A 202 0.16 -2.96 -16.71
N ALA A 203 0.42 -2.10 -17.70
CA ALA A 203 1.04 -0.80 -17.51
C ALA A 203 0.20 0.30 -18.16
N ALA A 204 -0.23 1.30 -17.39
CA ALA A 204 -0.98 2.45 -17.87
C ALA A 204 -0.25 3.74 -17.52
N ASN A 205 -0.09 4.63 -18.49
CA ASN A 205 0.49 5.96 -18.33
C ASN A 205 -0.45 7.03 -18.88
N SER A 206 -0.74 8.08 -18.11
CA SER A 206 -1.61 9.18 -18.55
C SER A 206 -1.18 10.52 -17.99
N ASN A 207 -1.48 11.63 -18.65
CA ASN A 207 -1.38 12.93 -17.97
C ASN A 207 -2.51 13.11 -16.95
N SER A 208 -3.73 12.61 -17.22
CA SER A 208 -4.86 12.82 -16.30
C SER A 208 -5.16 11.56 -15.48
N ARG A 209 -5.57 10.45 -16.11
CA ARG A 209 -5.98 9.23 -15.39
C ARG A 209 -5.40 7.96 -15.99
N ALA A 210 -4.74 7.16 -15.16
CA ALA A 210 -4.20 5.87 -15.55
C ALA A 210 -4.77 4.71 -14.71
N GLU A 211 -5.12 3.62 -15.37
CA GLU A 211 -5.67 2.42 -14.73
C GLU A 211 -5.01 1.15 -15.26
N ALA A 212 -4.38 0.38 -14.36
CA ALA A 212 -3.76 -0.90 -14.67
C ALA A 212 -4.37 -2.02 -13.84
N GLN A 213 -4.82 -3.09 -14.52
CA GLN A 213 -5.40 -4.26 -13.88
C GLN A 213 -4.72 -5.54 -14.35
N ALA A 214 -4.12 -6.30 -13.43
CA ALA A 214 -3.47 -7.58 -13.71
C ALA A 214 -4.12 -8.72 -12.90
N LYS A 215 -4.65 -9.74 -13.58
CA LYS A 215 -5.33 -10.88 -12.92
C LYS A 215 -4.36 -11.89 -12.29
N ARG A 216 -3.12 -11.98 -12.78
CA ARG A 216 -2.08 -12.95 -12.35
C ARG A 216 -0.64 -12.44 -12.45
N GLY A 217 -0.44 -11.15 -12.68
CA GLY A 217 0.87 -10.49 -12.82
C GLY A 217 0.86 -9.16 -12.10
N ASP A 218 1.74 -8.26 -12.55
CA ASP A 218 1.94 -6.96 -11.93
C ASP A 218 1.15 -5.86 -12.64
N ALA A 219 0.67 -4.90 -11.87
CA ALA A 219 -0.07 -3.74 -12.35
C ALA A 219 0.68 -2.46 -11.98
N GLN A 220 0.95 -1.62 -12.99
CA GLN A 220 1.63 -0.34 -12.85
C GLN A 220 0.79 0.76 -13.48
N SER A 221 0.47 1.78 -12.71
CA SER A 221 -0.26 2.96 -13.17
C SER A 221 0.50 4.22 -12.80
N ASN A 222 0.68 5.12 -13.77
CA ASN A 222 1.31 6.43 -13.57
C ASN A 222 0.43 7.53 -14.18
N ALA A 223 0.09 8.55 -13.40
CA ALA A 223 -0.63 9.71 -13.89
C ALA A 223 -0.22 11.02 -13.20
N ASN A 224 -0.60 12.19 -13.71
CA ASN A 224 -0.45 13.42 -12.92
C ASN A 224 -1.60 13.55 -11.91
N SER A 225 -2.84 13.24 -12.28
CA SER A 225 -4.00 13.40 -11.38
C SER A 225 -4.36 12.11 -10.65
N GLU A 226 -4.77 11.06 -11.38
CA GLU A 226 -5.34 9.84 -10.76
C GLU A 226 -4.66 8.57 -11.28
N ALA A 227 -4.09 7.77 -10.38
CA ALA A 227 -3.50 6.47 -10.71
C ALA A 227 -4.14 5.33 -9.94
N LEU A 228 -4.62 4.30 -10.66
CA LEU A 228 -5.17 3.08 -10.06
C LEU A 228 -4.43 1.85 -10.57
N ALA A 229 -3.88 1.06 -9.65
CA ALA A 229 -3.22 -0.21 -9.94
C ALA A 229 -3.84 -1.35 -9.13
N ALA A 230 -4.28 -2.41 -9.81
CA ALA A 230 -4.89 -3.57 -9.18
C ALA A 230 -4.23 -4.88 -9.66
N ALA A 231 -3.55 -5.58 -8.75
CA ALA A 231 -2.87 -6.84 -9.04
C ALA A 231 -3.45 -7.99 -8.20
N ARG A 232 -3.73 -9.13 -8.86
CA ARG A 232 -4.19 -10.36 -8.21
C ARG A 232 -3.17 -11.47 -8.45
N GLY A 233 -2.65 -12.04 -7.37
CA GLY A 233 -1.68 -13.14 -7.41
C GLY A 233 -2.38 -14.45 -7.12
N ARG A 234 -2.28 -15.41 -8.04
CA ARG A 234 -2.69 -16.81 -7.81
C ARG A 234 -1.56 -17.76 -8.21
N ARG A 235 -0.89 -18.38 -7.23
CA ARG A 235 0.05 -19.47 -7.48
C ARG A 235 -0.73 -20.77 -7.75
N ARG A 236 -0.35 -21.51 -8.80
CA ARG A 236 -0.69 -22.93 -8.99
C ARG A 236 0.58 -23.77 -8.85
N GLU A 237 0.39 -25.00 -8.38
CA GLU A 237 1.34 -25.85 -7.64
C GLU A 237 2.58 -26.40 -8.37
N ARG A 238 2.86 -26.06 -9.63
CA ARG A 238 3.76 -26.92 -10.42
C ARG A 238 5.21 -26.47 -10.61
N ARG A 239 5.66 -25.34 -10.07
CA ARG A 239 7.10 -24.97 -10.12
C ARG A 239 7.62 -24.36 -8.81
N PRO A 240 8.70 -24.90 -8.22
CA PRO A 240 9.29 -24.38 -6.98
C PRO A 240 9.89 -22.97 -7.07
N SER A 241 10.15 -22.43 -8.26
CA SER A 241 11.15 -21.36 -8.42
C SER A 241 10.63 -19.93 -8.54
N HIS A 242 9.32 -19.66 -8.63
CA HIS A 242 8.84 -18.28 -8.72
C HIS A 242 7.96 -17.92 -7.54
N ASP A 243 8.40 -16.89 -6.82
CA ASP A 243 7.62 -16.06 -5.91
C ASP A 243 6.42 -15.49 -6.67
N GLY A 244 5.38 -16.31 -6.83
CA GLY A 244 4.12 -15.90 -7.45
C GLY A 244 3.43 -14.88 -6.55
N GLY A 245 3.86 -13.62 -6.66
CA GLY A 245 3.29 -12.48 -5.98
C GLY A 245 2.33 -11.70 -6.87
N ALA A 246 1.66 -10.72 -6.28
CA ALA A 246 0.98 -9.65 -7.01
C ALA A 246 1.59 -8.33 -6.57
N GLN A 247 2.08 -7.54 -7.52
CA GLN A 247 2.56 -6.18 -7.26
C GLN A 247 1.65 -5.16 -7.93
N ALA A 248 1.11 -4.25 -7.14
CA ALA A 248 0.36 -3.09 -7.61
C ALA A 248 1.14 -1.83 -7.26
N GLN A 249 1.44 -1.00 -8.25
CA GLN A 249 2.12 0.28 -8.09
C GLN A 249 1.30 1.37 -8.76
N ALA A 250 0.84 2.34 -7.98
CA ALA A 250 0.12 3.50 -8.48
C ALA A 250 0.95 4.75 -8.18
N GLN A 251 1.19 5.58 -9.18
CA GLN A 251 1.92 6.82 -9.04
C GLN A 251 1.08 8.00 -9.54
N ALA A 252 0.73 8.95 -8.66
CA ALA A 252 0.05 10.20 -9.01
C ALA A 252 0.60 11.42 -8.25
N ASN A 253 0.32 12.63 -8.73
CA ASN A 253 0.58 13.86 -7.97
C ASN A 253 -0.61 14.21 -7.05
N ALA A 254 -1.84 13.87 -7.44
CA ALA A 254 -3.01 14.03 -6.59
C ALA A 254 -3.35 12.73 -5.85
N ASP A 255 -3.99 11.75 -6.52
CA ASP A 255 -4.54 10.57 -5.87
C ASP A 255 -4.03 9.26 -6.49
N ALA A 256 -3.43 8.39 -5.66
CA ALA A 256 -2.96 7.08 -6.09
C ALA A 256 -3.54 5.94 -5.25
N ILE A 257 -4.07 4.91 -5.92
CA ILE A 257 -4.64 3.73 -5.28
C ILE A 257 -3.96 2.46 -5.81
N ALA A 258 -3.31 1.72 -4.93
CA ALA A 258 -2.70 0.43 -5.23
C ALA A 258 -3.35 -0.70 -4.43
N ALA A 259 -3.84 -1.73 -5.11
CA ALA A 259 -4.47 -2.89 -4.50
C ALA A 259 -3.82 -4.19 -4.97
N ALA A 260 -3.16 -4.91 -4.04
CA ALA A 260 -2.50 -6.17 -4.31
C ALA A 260 -3.09 -7.32 -3.46
N ARG A 261 -3.62 -8.35 -4.12
CA ARG A 261 -4.22 -9.50 -3.43
C ARG A 261 -3.56 -10.81 -3.85
N ALA A 262 -2.89 -11.47 -2.91
CA ALA A 262 -2.32 -12.78 -3.11
C ALA A 262 -3.14 -13.85 -2.38
N ALA A 263 -3.74 -14.78 -3.13
CA ALA A 263 -4.55 -15.86 -2.55
C ALA A 263 -3.71 -17.13 -2.30
N ARG A 264 -3.79 -17.67 -1.08
CA ARG A 264 -3.15 -18.96 -0.74
C ARG A 264 -3.82 -20.12 -1.47
N ARG A 265 -3.01 -21.00 -2.05
CA ARG A 265 -3.37 -22.36 -2.42
C ARG A 265 -2.27 -23.29 -1.87
N HIS A 266 -2.66 -24.32 -1.10
CA HIS A 266 -1.78 -25.41 -0.65
C HIS A 266 -0.57 -25.00 0.22
N GLY A 267 -0.83 -24.37 1.36
CA GLY A 267 0.16 -24.21 2.45
C GLY A 267 1.32 -23.22 2.23
N ARG A 268 1.68 -22.90 0.98
CA ARG A 268 2.73 -21.90 0.65
C ARG A 268 2.18 -20.48 0.65
N ARG A 269 3.01 -19.51 1.05
CA ARG A 269 2.60 -18.13 1.38
C ARG A 269 2.92 -17.16 0.22
N PRO A 270 1.97 -16.84 -0.67
CA PRO A 270 2.23 -15.87 -1.74
C PRO A 270 2.35 -14.45 -1.16
N ARG A 271 3.25 -13.66 -1.74
CA ARG A 271 3.52 -12.27 -1.36
C ARG A 271 2.60 -11.32 -2.14
N SER A 272 2.13 -10.26 -1.53
CA SER A 272 1.45 -9.16 -2.22
C SER A 272 2.08 -7.84 -1.83
N VAL A 273 2.30 -6.97 -2.81
CA VAL A 273 2.91 -5.65 -2.58
C VAL A 273 2.02 -4.60 -3.23
N ALA A 274 1.55 -3.65 -2.42
CA ALA A 274 0.87 -2.45 -2.91
C ALA A 274 1.72 -1.23 -2.53
N SER A 275 1.96 -0.34 -3.50
CA SER A 275 2.68 0.92 -3.27
C SER A 275 1.98 2.05 -3.98
N ALA A 276 1.70 3.13 -3.27
CA ALA A 276 1.04 4.32 -3.81
C ALA A 276 1.68 5.62 -3.25
N ASN A 277 1.89 6.65 -4.05
CA ASN A 277 2.41 7.95 -3.60
C ASN A 277 1.31 9.04 -3.64
N ALA A 278 1.47 10.15 -2.90
CA ALA A 278 0.57 11.32 -2.86
C ALA A 278 -0.94 11.04 -2.62
N ASN A 279 -1.56 11.67 -1.62
CA ASN A 279 -2.93 11.34 -1.12
C ASN A 279 -3.34 9.87 -1.37
N SER A 280 -2.57 8.93 -0.81
CA SER A 280 -2.53 7.59 -1.38
C SER A 280 -3.12 6.50 -0.51
N GLU A 281 -3.76 5.53 -1.16
CA GLU A 281 -4.24 4.31 -0.53
C GLU A 281 -3.50 3.08 -1.08
N ALA A 282 -2.84 2.32 -0.20
CA ALA A 282 -2.20 1.05 -0.54
C ALA A 282 -2.81 -0.08 0.28
N VAL A 283 -3.41 -1.06 -0.40
CA VAL A 283 -4.04 -2.22 0.23
C VAL A 283 -3.38 -3.51 -0.23
N ALA A 284 -2.81 -4.26 0.70
CA ALA A 284 -2.16 -5.53 0.41
C ALA A 284 -2.67 -6.68 1.30
N VAL A 285 -3.14 -7.76 0.67
CA VAL A 285 -3.72 -8.93 1.35
C VAL A 285 -2.86 -10.18 1.11
N GLY A 286 -2.48 -10.88 2.18
CA GLY A 286 -1.66 -12.11 2.14
C GLY A 286 -0.43 -12.03 3.03
N ASN A 287 0.71 -12.53 2.56
CA ASN A 287 2.02 -12.15 3.13
C ASN A 287 2.39 -10.78 2.53
N SER A 288 1.77 -9.73 3.05
CA SER A 288 1.61 -8.47 2.33
C SER A 288 2.60 -7.38 2.75
N LYS A 289 2.90 -6.46 1.82
CA LYS A 289 3.53 -5.16 2.08
C LYS A 289 2.66 -4.05 1.47
N ALA A 290 2.23 -3.08 2.26
CA ALA A 290 1.52 -1.88 1.78
C ALA A 290 2.38 -0.64 2.10
N ASN A 291 2.58 0.25 1.14
CA ASN A 291 3.34 1.49 1.31
C ASN A 291 2.59 2.71 0.73
N SER A 292 2.39 3.76 1.53
CA SER A 292 1.67 4.97 1.14
C SER A 292 2.40 6.24 1.59
N ASN A 293 2.31 7.34 0.83
CA ASN A 293 2.96 8.64 1.12
C ASN A 293 1.99 9.84 1.27
N SER A 294 2.40 10.87 2.02
CA SER A 294 1.75 12.20 2.18
C SER A 294 0.46 12.28 3.02
N ARG A 295 -0.74 12.02 2.48
CA ARG A 295 -2.03 11.94 3.21
C ARG A 295 -2.56 10.53 2.99
N ALA A 296 -2.00 9.59 3.71
CA ALA A 296 -1.86 8.23 3.22
C ALA A 296 -2.51 7.17 4.12
N GLU A 297 -3.11 6.15 3.52
CA GLU A 297 -3.55 4.95 4.22
C GLU A 297 -2.85 3.72 3.65
N ALA A 298 -2.19 2.94 4.51
CA ALA A 298 -1.54 1.68 4.15
C ALA A 298 -2.15 0.54 4.96
N LEU A 299 -2.83 -0.39 4.30
CA LEU A 299 -3.53 -1.51 4.92
C LEU A 299 -2.89 -2.85 4.52
N ALA A 300 -2.22 -3.51 5.47
CA ALA A 300 -1.66 -4.85 5.27
C ALA A 300 -2.43 -5.91 6.08
N GLN A 301 -3.07 -6.85 5.36
CA GLN A 301 -3.85 -7.92 5.97
C GLN A 301 -3.20 -9.29 5.79
N GLY A 302 -2.79 -9.94 6.89
CA GLY A 302 -2.40 -11.36 6.89
C GLY A 302 -1.41 -11.72 7.99
N ARG A 303 -1.06 -13.02 8.11
CA ARG A 303 -0.29 -13.54 9.26
C ARG A 303 1.08 -12.88 9.52
N ARG A 304 1.62 -12.14 8.54
CA ARG A 304 2.89 -11.39 8.58
C ARG A 304 2.81 -10.13 7.70
N GLY A 305 1.64 -9.49 7.65
CA GLY A 305 1.46 -8.29 6.82
C GLY A 305 2.27 -7.10 7.35
N ASN A 306 2.99 -6.40 6.50
CA ASN A 306 3.73 -5.20 6.84
C ASN A 306 3.05 -3.98 6.20
N ALA A 307 2.51 -3.06 6.99
CA ALA A 307 2.00 -1.78 6.52
C ALA A 307 3.00 -0.69 6.86
N ALA A 308 3.28 0.19 5.90
CA ALA A 308 4.10 1.38 6.11
C ALA A 308 3.37 2.60 5.53
N ALA A 309 3.26 3.66 6.30
CA ALA A 309 2.74 4.95 5.84
C ALA A 309 3.73 6.04 6.24
N ASN A 310 4.15 6.88 5.28
CA ASN A 310 5.07 7.98 5.52
C ASN A 310 4.46 9.29 5.02
N ALA A 311 4.11 10.19 5.91
CA ALA A 311 3.23 11.29 5.57
C ALA A 311 3.71 12.60 6.15
N ASN A 312 3.65 13.71 5.43
CA ASN A 312 3.88 15.01 6.08
C ASN A 312 2.58 15.52 6.78
N SER A 313 1.54 14.69 6.83
CA SER A 313 0.18 15.00 7.31
C SER A 313 -0.47 13.76 7.95
N LYS A 314 -1.78 13.80 8.26
CA LYS A 314 -2.52 12.64 8.79
C LYS A 314 -2.36 11.43 7.86
N ALA A 315 -1.85 10.34 8.40
CA ALA A 315 -1.78 9.05 7.73
C ALA A 315 -1.97 7.88 8.69
N GLN A 316 -2.33 6.72 8.17
CA GLN A 316 -2.53 5.51 8.96
C GLN A 316 -1.86 4.30 8.32
N ALA A 317 -1.02 3.60 9.09
CA ALA A 317 -0.51 2.29 8.75
C ALA A 317 -1.23 1.23 9.59
N ILE A 318 -1.98 0.32 8.97
CA ILE A 318 -2.75 -0.71 9.68
C ILE A 318 -2.26 -2.11 9.30
N ALA A 319 -1.80 -2.85 10.30
CA ALA A 319 -1.43 -4.26 10.16
C ALA A 319 -2.33 -5.17 11.00
N LYS A 320 -2.88 -6.22 10.37
CA LYS A 320 -3.75 -7.22 11.06
C LYS A 320 -3.08 -8.59 11.13
N ARG A 321 -3.38 -9.37 12.19
CA ARG A 321 -3.03 -10.80 12.38
C ARG A 321 -1.54 -11.11 12.58
N GLY A 322 -0.80 -10.31 13.35
CA GLY A 322 0.62 -10.56 13.64
C GLY A 322 1.56 -9.83 12.67
N GLY A 323 1.06 -8.78 12.04
CA GLY A 323 1.80 -7.91 11.15
C GLY A 323 2.54 -6.76 11.85
N ARG A 324 3.35 -6.02 11.10
CA ARG A 324 4.04 -4.81 11.53
C ARG A 324 3.44 -3.58 10.87
N ALA A 325 3.08 -2.56 11.64
CA ALA A 325 2.63 -1.26 11.14
C ALA A 325 3.69 -0.21 11.45
N ASN A 326 4.18 0.50 10.43
CA ASN A 326 5.16 1.58 10.57
C ASN A 326 4.56 2.89 10.09
N ALA A 327 4.60 3.93 10.93
CA ALA A 327 4.13 5.27 10.60
C ALA A 327 5.23 6.31 10.82
N ASN A 328 5.27 7.35 10.00
CA ASN A 328 6.20 8.47 10.16
C ASN A 328 5.50 9.81 9.89
N SER A 329 5.94 10.85 10.61
CA SER A 329 5.52 12.25 10.48
C SER A 329 3.99 12.47 10.65
N ASN A 330 3.52 12.88 11.84
CA ASN A 330 2.10 13.15 12.11
C ASN A 330 1.12 12.00 11.74
N ALA A 331 1.58 10.75 11.81
CA ALA A 331 0.85 9.57 11.36
C ALA A 331 0.52 8.60 12.52
N GLU A 332 -0.37 7.64 12.30
CA GLU A 332 -0.75 6.61 13.27
C GLU A 332 -0.36 5.22 12.77
N ALA A 333 0.38 4.46 13.58
CA ALA A 333 0.65 3.05 13.34
C ALA A 333 -0.28 2.18 14.20
N LEU A 334 -1.10 1.34 13.57
CA LEU A 334 -2.04 0.47 14.26
C LEU A 334 -1.81 -1.01 13.93
N ALA A 335 -1.46 -1.80 14.95
CA ALA A 335 -1.19 -3.22 14.81
C ALA A 335 -2.13 -4.07 15.69
N LYS A 336 -2.95 -4.94 15.06
CA LYS A 336 -3.94 -5.79 15.74
C LYS A 336 -3.59 -7.27 15.61
N SER A 337 -3.37 -7.98 16.73
CA SER A 337 -3.17 -9.45 16.71
C SER A 337 -3.68 -10.19 17.95
N ARG A 338 -4.38 -11.31 17.73
CA ARG A 338 -4.73 -12.27 18.80
C ARG A 338 -3.59 -13.26 19.10
N ARG A 339 -2.71 -13.56 18.11
CA ARG A 339 -1.51 -14.43 18.14
C ARG A 339 -0.96 -14.58 16.70
N PRO A 340 0.37 -14.63 16.45
CA PRO A 340 1.52 -14.29 17.31
C PRO A 340 1.71 -12.76 17.42
N ARG A 341 2.81 -12.31 18.05
CA ARG A 341 3.06 -10.88 18.34
C ARG A 341 2.94 -9.99 17.09
N SER A 342 2.27 -8.84 17.21
CA SER A 342 2.31 -7.75 16.21
C SER A 342 3.04 -6.54 16.77
N VAL A 343 3.56 -5.69 15.89
CA VAL A 343 4.35 -4.51 16.26
C VAL A 343 3.78 -3.27 15.56
N ALA A 344 3.54 -2.21 16.30
CA ALA A 344 3.26 -0.87 15.78
C ALA A 344 4.46 0.02 16.11
N GLU A 345 5.02 0.69 15.11
CA GLU A 345 6.14 1.61 15.24
C GLU A 345 5.79 2.96 14.63
N ALA A 346 6.04 4.04 15.35
CA ALA A 346 5.73 5.40 14.92
C ALA A 346 6.92 6.33 15.18
N ASN A 347 7.26 7.19 14.21
CA ASN A 347 8.34 8.17 14.32
C ASN A 347 7.83 9.59 14.04
N ALA A 348 8.50 10.62 14.58
CA ALA A 348 8.24 12.04 14.32
C ALA A 348 6.77 12.48 14.52
N ASN A 349 6.43 12.97 15.73
CA ASN A 349 5.08 13.45 16.07
C ASN A 349 3.94 12.46 15.75
N SER A 350 4.23 11.16 15.83
CA SER A 350 3.32 10.09 15.43
C SER A 350 2.92 9.20 16.61
N GLU A 351 1.75 8.56 16.52
CA GLU A 351 1.23 7.67 17.56
C GLU A 351 1.36 6.19 17.14
N ALA A 352 1.75 5.31 18.08
CA ALA A 352 1.73 3.86 17.86
C ALA A 352 0.69 3.20 18.77
N VAL A 353 -0.21 2.42 18.18
CA VAL A 353 -1.27 1.68 18.87
C VAL A 353 -1.18 0.20 18.53
N ALA A 354 -1.01 -0.63 19.55
CA ALA A 354 -0.93 -2.08 19.41
C ALA A 354 -1.99 -2.77 20.28
N ILE A 355 -2.72 -3.73 19.68
CA ILE A 355 -3.80 -4.47 20.37
C ILE A 355 -3.48 -5.97 20.40
N GLY A 356 -3.68 -6.59 21.56
CA GLY A 356 -3.50 -8.02 21.86
C GLY A 356 -2.16 -8.35 22.51
N ASN A 357 -1.45 -9.35 21.99
CA ASN A 357 -0.09 -9.71 22.43
C ASN A 357 0.92 -8.91 21.61
N SER A 358 0.99 -7.59 21.74
CA SER A 358 1.63 -6.73 20.71
C SER A 358 2.57 -5.69 21.32
N GLN A 359 3.48 -5.12 20.53
CA GLN A 359 4.38 -4.04 20.95
C GLN A 359 4.01 -2.73 20.26
N ALA A 360 3.95 -1.62 20.99
CA ALA A 360 3.80 -0.27 20.45
C ALA A 360 5.05 0.55 20.78
N ASN A 361 5.71 1.10 19.78
CA ASN A 361 6.94 1.88 19.92
C ASN A 361 6.78 3.24 19.23
N SER A 362 7.07 4.34 19.92
CA SER A 362 6.95 5.71 19.36
C SER A 362 8.15 6.60 19.67
N ASN A 363 8.56 7.47 18.75
CA ASN A 363 9.69 8.42 18.89
C ASN A 363 9.31 9.93 18.66
N SER A 364 10.08 10.86 19.26
CA SER A 364 10.03 12.36 19.14
C SER A 364 8.98 13.13 19.96
N LYS A 365 7.69 13.13 19.61
CA LYS A 365 6.57 13.60 20.47
C LYS A 365 5.58 12.44 20.55
N ALA A 366 5.92 11.49 21.40
CA ALA A 366 5.58 10.10 21.19
C ALA A 366 4.47 9.63 22.12
N LYS A 367 3.49 8.92 21.55
CA LYS A 367 2.46 8.22 22.32
C LYS A 367 2.35 6.78 21.86
N ALA A 368 2.68 5.86 22.75
CA ALA A 368 2.60 4.42 22.54
C ALA A 368 1.52 3.80 23.43
N LEU A 369 0.56 3.11 22.81
CA LEU A 369 -0.55 2.46 23.51
C LEU A 369 -0.57 0.96 23.19
N ALA A 370 -0.40 0.12 24.21
CA ALA A 370 -0.52 -1.33 24.12
C ALA A 370 -1.74 -1.84 24.90
N ALA A 371 -2.83 -2.13 24.20
CA ALA A 371 -4.00 -2.77 24.78
C ALA A 371 -3.87 -4.30 24.72
N GLY A 372 -4.01 -5.02 25.83
CA GLY A 372 -3.84 -6.49 25.87
C GLY A 372 -2.63 -6.88 26.70
N ARG A 373 -1.94 -8.00 26.42
CA ARG A 373 -0.72 -8.42 27.15
C ARG A 373 0.56 -7.84 26.55
N GLY A 374 0.42 -6.70 25.87
CA GLY A 374 1.45 -6.07 25.06
C GLY A 374 2.31 -5.08 25.84
N ASN A 375 3.49 -4.75 25.31
CA ASN A 375 4.36 -3.72 25.89
C ASN A 375 4.24 -2.41 25.09
N ALA A 376 4.26 -1.28 25.78
CA ALA A 376 4.28 0.06 25.18
C ALA A 376 5.60 0.75 25.54
N GLN A 377 6.28 1.32 24.54
CA GLN A 377 7.49 2.10 24.71
C GLN A 377 7.37 3.42 23.95
N ALA A 378 7.52 4.54 24.65
CA ALA A 378 7.53 5.87 24.06
C ALA A 378 8.83 6.59 24.42
N ASN A 379 9.52 7.13 23.43
CA ASN A 379 10.68 8.00 23.62
C ASN A 379 10.38 9.37 22.98
N GLY A 380 10.60 10.49 23.65
CA GLY A 380 10.30 11.79 23.07
C GLY A 380 11.20 12.92 23.55
N ASN A 381 11.46 13.90 22.69
CA ASN A 381 12.23 15.09 23.09
C ASN A 381 11.40 15.97 24.03
N SER A 382 10.12 16.21 23.72
CA SER A 382 9.25 17.05 24.56
C SER A 382 8.30 16.26 25.46
N LYS A 383 7.76 15.14 24.97
CA LYS A 383 6.79 14.33 25.72
C LYS A 383 6.82 12.88 25.30
N ALA A 384 6.78 11.97 26.27
CA ALA A 384 6.61 10.55 26.05
C ALA A 384 5.43 10.01 26.88
N LEU A 385 4.47 9.36 26.22
CA LEU A 385 3.34 8.69 26.88
C LEU A 385 3.32 7.20 26.51
N ALA A 386 3.53 6.33 27.49
CA ALA A 386 3.40 4.88 27.32
C ALA A 386 2.28 4.33 28.19
N GLN A 387 1.32 3.62 27.60
CA GLN A 387 0.27 2.94 28.34
C GLN A 387 0.17 1.46 27.97
N ALA A 388 0.20 0.60 28.97
CA ALA A 388 0.06 -0.84 28.83
C ALA A 388 -1.10 -1.37 29.69
N LYS A 389 -1.84 -2.36 29.17
CA LYS A 389 -2.91 -3.04 29.91
C LYS A 389 -2.55 -4.50 30.25
N ARG A 390 -3.40 -5.19 31.05
CA ARG A 390 -3.44 -6.67 31.23
C ARG A 390 -2.08 -7.40 31.33
N GLY A 391 -1.17 -6.92 32.19
CA GLY A 391 0.13 -7.56 32.43
C GLY A 391 1.24 -7.15 31.44
N GLY A 392 1.03 -6.06 30.70
CA GLY A 392 2.02 -5.39 29.87
C GLY A 392 2.96 -4.48 30.66
N GLN A 393 4.08 -4.12 30.03
CA GLN A 393 5.05 -3.13 30.54
C GLN A 393 4.89 -1.80 29.78
N ALA A 394 4.93 -0.69 30.50
CA ALA A 394 4.92 0.66 29.94
C ALA A 394 6.26 1.35 30.25
N VAL A 395 6.96 1.83 29.24
CA VAL A 395 8.23 2.55 29.38
C VAL A 395 8.14 3.89 28.64
N ALA A 396 8.29 4.99 29.35
CA ALA A 396 8.30 6.35 28.79
C ALA A 396 9.62 7.04 29.12
N ASN A 397 10.34 7.50 28.10
CA ASN A 397 11.59 8.26 28.27
C ASN A 397 11.46 9.61 27.55
N SER A 398 11.75 10.72 28.22
CA SER A 398 11.74 12.04 27.59
C SER A 398 12.82 12.99 28.08
N ASN A 399 13.18 14.00 27.29
CA ASN A 399 14.02 15.10 27.78
C ASN A 399 13.22 16.15 28.58
N ALA A 400 11.88 16.17 28.49
CA ALA A 400 11.03 17.04 29.31
C ALA A 400 10.06 16.22 30.16
N ASP A 401 8.94 15.74 29.60
CA ASP A 401 7.90 15.05 30.36
C ASP A 401 7.71 13.58 29.95
N ALA A 402 7.64 12.67 30.93
CA ALA A 402 7.36 11.25 30.68
C ALA A 402 6.23 10.71 31.56
N LEU A 403 5.26 10.03 30.95
CA LEU A 403 4.18 9.33 31.66
C LEU A 403 4.13 7.87 31.23
N ALA A 404 4.35 6.95 32.18
CA ALA A 404 4.21 5.52 31.99
C ALA A 404 3.09 4.97 32.88
N GLU A 405 2.11 4.30 32.27
CA GLU A 405 0.98 3.73 32.98
C GLU A 405 0.77 2.25 32.63
N ALA A 406 0.81 1.38 33.64
CA ALA A 406 0.55 -0.05 33.52
C ALA A 406 -0.64 -0.47 34.40
N ARG A 407 -1.85 -0.49 33.82
CA ARG A 407 -3.10 -0.83 34.52
C ARG A 407 -3.65 -2.21 34.13
N GLY A 408 -4.42 -2.83 35.01
CA GLY A 408 -5.19 -4.01 34.60
C GLY A 408 -6.27 -4.42 35.60
N GLN A 409 -7.40 -4.83 35.06
CA GLN A 409 -8.64 -5.04 35.82
C GLN A 409 -8.75 -6.39 36.51
N ARG A 410 -7.81 -7.33 36.30
CA ARG A 410 -7.91 -8.69 36.86
C ARG A 410 -7.03 -8.88 38.09
N ARG A 411 -7.64 -9.39 39.17
CA ARG A 411 -7.01 -9.83 40.43
C ARG A 411 -6.07 -11.05 40.28
N HIS A 412 -6.10 -11.76 39.14
CA HIS A 412 -5.45 -13.07 38.97
C HIS A 412 -4.40 -13.15 37.84
N GLU A 413 -3.85 -12.02 37.38
CA GLU A 413 -2.77 -12.09 36.38
C GLU A 413 -1.44 -12.51 37.04
N ARG A 414 -0.82 -13.57 36.51
CA ARG A 414 0.47 -14.12 37.00
C ARG A 414 1.69 -13.26 36.66
N ARG A 415 1.58 -12.30 35.74
CA ARG A 415 2.72 -11.43 35.36
C ARG A 415 2.67 -10.11 36.13
N PRO A 416 3.77 -9.72 36.80
CA PRO A 416 3.88 -8.38 37.38
C PRO A 416 3.80 -7.34 36.26
N ARG A 417 3.12 -6.24 36.55
CA ARG A 417 3.02 -5.06 35.68
C ARG A 417 4.16 -4.11 36.03
N SER A 418 4.74 -3.46 35.03
CA SER A 418 5.82 -2.50 35.25
C SER A 418 5.54 -1.22 34.49
N ALA A 419 5.66 -0.09 35.18
CA ALA A 419 5.66 1.25 34.61
C ALA A 419 7.00 1.92 34.95
N VAL A 420 7.72 2.38 33.93
CA VAL A 420 8.99 3.09 34.09
C VAL A 420 8.91 4.41 33.35
N ALA A 421 9.12 5.52 34.06
CA ALA A 421 9.13 6.86 33.49
C ALA A 421 10.45 7.57 33.81
N ASN A 422 11.15 8.04 32.78
CA ASN A 422 12.38 8.83 32.93
C ASN A 422 12.21 10.16 32.19
N ALA A 423 12.39 11.28 32.89
CA ALA A 423 12.32 12.60 32.28
C ALA A 423 13.25 13.60 32.98
N ASN A 424 13.75 14.64 32.31
CA ASN A 424 14.53 15.67 33.02
C ASN A 424 13.66 16.67 33.77
N SER A 425 12.40 16.87 33.36
CA SER A 425 11.46 17.82 33.98
C SER A 425 10.47 17.13 34.90
N GLU A 426 9.54 16.31 34.38
CA GLU A 426 8.58 15.56 35.19
C GLU A 426 8.40 14.13 34.65
N ALA A 427 8.67 13.13 35.48
CA ALA A 427 8.36 11.73 35.16
C ALA A 427 7.32 11.14 36.11
N VAL A 428 6.29 10.52 35.56
CA VAL A 428 5.22 9.89 36.32
C VAL A 428 5.08 8.43 35.92
N ALA A 429 5.26 7.52 36.88
CA ALA A 429 5.06 6.09 36.68
C ALA A 429 3.93 5.58 37.56
N VAL A 430 2.93 4.94 36.95
CA VAL A 430 1.78 4.38 37.66
C VAL A 430 1.61 2.91 37.31
N ALA A 431 1.69 2.04 38.32
CA ALA A 431 1.48 0.60 38.14
C ALA A 431 0.49 0.03 39.17
N GLU A 432 -0.57 -0.60 38.68
CA GLU A 432 -1.64 -1.12 39.54
C GLU A 432 -1.68 -2.65 39.51
N GLY A 433 -1.86 -3.31 40.65
CA GLY A 433 -2.05 -4.77 40.75
C GLY A 433 -0.99 -5.48 41.58
N LYS A 434 -1.30 -6.65 42.14
CA LYS A 434 -0.35 -7.39 43.00
C LYS A 434 0.97 -7.66 42.28
N GLY A 435 2.09 -7.34 42.93
CA GLY A 435 3.44 -7.48 42.38
C GLY A 435 3.80 -6.44 41.32
N SER A 436 2.99 -5.39 41.14
CA SER A 436 3.34 -4.32 40.19
C SER A 436 4.52 -3.48 40.67
N GLN A 437 5.25 -2.89 39.73
CA GLN A 437 6.38 -2.01 39.98
C GLN A 437 6.21 -0.70 39.22
N ALA A 438 6.37 0.42 39.91
CA ALA A 438 6.40 1.76 39.33
C ALA A 438 7.74 2.41 39.65
N GLU A 439 8.46 2.88 38.63
CA GLU A 439 9.77 3.53 38.78
C GLU A 439 9.78 4.86 38.05
N ALA A 440 10.14 5.93 38.76
CA ALA A 440 10.24 7.27 38.18
C ALA A 440 11.53 7.98 38.63
N ASN A 441 12.23 8.62 37.69
CA ASN A 441 13.50 9.31 37.93
C ASN A 441 13.41 10.81 37.59
N SER A 442 14.02 11.65 38.44
CA SER A 442 14.22 13.11 38.29
C SER A 442 12.96 13.96 38.38
N ASN A 443 12.83 14.80 39.42
CA ASN A 443 11.69 15.70 39.68
C ASN A 443 10.33 15.00 39.45
N SER A 444 10.18 13.80 40.03
CA SER A 444 9.27 12.77 39.52
C SER A 444 8.26 12.25 40.54
N LYS A 445 7.25 11.50 40.08
CA LYS A 445 6.28 10.82 40.94
C LYS A 445 6.09 9.37 40.53
N ALA A 446 6.47 8.43 41.39
CA ALA A 446 6.19 7.01 41.24
C ALA A 446 5.02 6.59 42.13
N GLN A 447 4.02 5.93 41.56
CA GLN A 447 2.84 5.47 42.30
C GLN A 447 2.53 4.00 42.00
N ALA A 448 2.53 3.18 43.05
CA ALA A 448 2.14 1.78 42.98
C ALA A 448 0.92 1.50 43.86
N LEU A 449 -0.08 0.80 43.29
CA LEU A 449 -1.31 0.43 43.99
C LEU A 449 -1.41 -1.08 44.18
N GLY A 450 -1.63 -1.52 45.42
CA GLY A 450 -1.67 -2.94 45.80
C GLY A 450 -0.39 -3.37 46.52
N ASN A 451 -0.23 -4.67 46.75
CA ASN A 451 1.03 -5.23 47.27
C ASN A 451 2.11 -5.15 46.17
N SER A 452 2.66 -3.96 46.00
CA SER A 452 3.40 -3.47 44.83
C SER A 452 4.52 -2.51 45.26
N GLN A 453 5.50 -2.28 44.39
CA GLN A 453 6.67 -1.44 44.70
C GLN A 453 6.64 -0.12 43.92
N ALA A 454 6.91 1.00 44.60
CA ALA A 454 7.12 2.32 43.99
C ALA A 454 8.53 2.81 44.31
N ASN A 455 9.34 3.13 43.30
CA ASN A 455 10.71 3.63 43.44
C ASN A 455 10.80 5.03 42.82
N ALA A 456 11.30 6.01 43.57
CA ALA A 456 11.48 7.39 43.12
C ALA A 456 12.89 7.90 43.44
N ASN A 457 13.49 8.67 42.52
CA ASN A 457 14.83 9.25 42.70
C ASN A 457 14.84 10.75 42.33
N SER A 458 15.68 11.53 43.00
CA SER A 458 15.96 12.96 42.73
C SER A 458 14.72 13.86 42.82
N LYS A 459 14.47 14.48 43.99
CA LYS A 459 13.33 15.41 44.21
C LYS A 459 11.96 14.82 43.81
N ALA A 460 11.75 13.56 44.16
CA ALA A 460 10.63 12.77 43.66
C ALA A 460 9.75 12.18 44.77
N LYS A 461 8.54 11.72 44.45
CA LYS A 461 7.61 11.11 45.43
C LYS A 461 7.26 9.67 45.05
N ALA A 462 7.59 8.71 45.90
CA ALA A 462 7.16 7.32 45.81
C ALA A 462 5.93 7.08 46.69
N LEU A 463 4.85 6.53 46.13
CA LEU A 463 3.62 6.24 46.87
C LEU A 463 3.20 4.78 46.74
N ALA A 464 3.03 4.11 47.88
CA ALA A 464 2.54 2.73 47.95
C ALA A 464 1.28 2.61 48.84
N LYS A 465 0.30 1.81 48.40
CA LYS A 465 -0.95 1.55 49.15
C LYS A 465 -1.24 0.05 49.31
N ARG A 466 -2.01 -0.34 50.34
CA ARG A 466 -2.56 -1.71 50.52
C ARG A 466 -1.49 -2.82 50.57
N GLY A 467 -0.47 -2.65 51.39
CA GLY A 467 0.60 -3.64 51.58
C GLY A 467 1.80 -3.49 50.64
N GLY A 468 1.84 -2.45 49.83
CA GLY A 468 2.98 -2.14 48.97
C GLY A 468 4.17 -1.54 49.72
N ARG A 469 5.25 -1.33 48.97
CA ARG A 469 6.54 -0.80 49.43
C ARG A 469 6.93 0.44 48.62
N ALA A 470 7.14 1.57 49.27
CA ALA A 470 7.66 2.80 48.64
C ALA A 470 9.15 2.94 48.99
N ARG A 471 9.99 3.26 48.00
CA ARG A 471 11.42 3.58 48.16
C ARG A 471 11.72 4.94 47.56
N SER A 472 12.47 5.77 48.28
CA SER A 472 12.96 7.08 47.81
C SER A 472 14.47 7.24 48.01
N ASN A 473 15.12 7.98 47.11
CA ASN A 473 16.53 8.36 47.21
C ASN A 473 16.76 9.81 46.72
N SER A 474 17.83 10.45 47.20
CA SER A 474 18.29 11.78 46.78
C SER A 474 17.21 12.89 46.82
N ASN A 475 16.89 13.41 48.01
CA ASN A 475 15.88 14.47 48.20
C ASN A 475 14.46 14.06 47.83
N ALA A 476 14.10 12.77 47.95
CA ALA A 476 12.79 12.25 47.55
C ALA A 476 11.95 11.82 48.77
N GLU A 477 10.63 11.75 48.62
CA GLU A 477 9.69 11.35 49.68
C GLU A 477 9.11 9.95 49.38
N ALA A 478 9.20 9.01 50.32
CA ALA A 478 8.53 7.71 50.27
C ALA A 478 7.32 7.70 51.20
N LEU A 479 6.13 7.46 50.65
CA LEU A 479 4.87 7.47 51.39
C LEU A 479 4.15 6.12 51.29
N ALA A 480 3.99 5.45 52.43
CA ALA A 480 3.27 4.19 52.58
C ALA A 480 1.96 4.39 53.36
N LYS A 481 0.82 4.02 52.76
CA LYS A 481 -0.49 4.10 53.41
C LYS A 481 -1.21 2.75 53.36
N SER A 482 -1.47 2.13 54.51
CA SER A 482 -2.26 0.89 54.58
C SER A 482 -2.98 0.70 55.90
N ARG A 483 -4.17 0.07 55.83
CA ARG A 483 -4.88 -0.45 57.01
C ARG A 483 -4.51 -1.92 57.26
N ARG A 484 -4.56 -2.76 56.21
CA ARG A 484 -4.04 -4.14 56.11
C ARG A 484 -3.88 -4.51 54.62
N PRO A 485 -2.91 -5.37 54.23
CA PRO A 485 -1.74 -5.80 55.01
C PRO A 485 -0.70 -4.67 55.20
N ARG A 486 0.33 -4.90 56.00
CA ARG A 486 1.32 -3.87 56.39
C ARG A 486 2.07 -3.32 55.17
N SER A 487 2.19 -2.00 55.03
CA SER A 487 3.02 -1.36 53.99
C SER A 487 4.34 -0.82 54.55
N VAL A 488 5.32 -0.55 53.68
CA VAL A 488 6.65 -0.08 54.10
C VAL A 488 7.06 1.12 53.23
N ALA A 489 7.51 2.20 53.84
CA ALA A 489 8.20 3.32 53.21
C ALA A 489 9.67 3.26 53.61
N GLU A 490 10.57 3.38 52.64
CA GLU A 490 12.01 3.43 52.87
C GLU A 490 12.63 4.63 52.18
N ALA A 491 13.46 5.36 52.90
CA ALA A 491 14.17 6.52 52.41
C ALA A 491 15.66 6.39 52.67
N ASN A 492 16.47 6.69 51.65
CA ASN A 492 17.93 6.75 51.73
C ASN A 492 18.42 8.16 51.36
N ALA A 493 19.62 8.54 51.81
CA ALA A 493 20.19 9.88 51.65
C ALA A 493 19.28 10.97 52.27
N ASN A 494 19.33 12.20 51.76
CA ASN A 494 18.53 13.36 52.20
C ASN A 494 17.02 13.23 51.87
N SER A 495 16.43 12.06 52.04
CA SER A 495 15.05 11.71 51.65
C SER A 495 14.16 11.53 52.88
N GLU A 496 12.84 11.57 52.73
CA GLU A 496 11.90 11.38 53.85
C GLU A 496 11.06 10.11 53.68
N ALA A 497 10.83 9.36 54.76
CA ALA A 497 9.93 8.21 54.78
C ALA A 497 8.72 8.49 55.69
N ILE A 498 7.53 8.38 55.13
CA ILE A 498 6.27 8.62 55.83
C ILE A 498 5.39 7.38 55.75
N ALA A 499 4.86 6.97 56.89
CA ALA A 499 4.03 5.79 57.06
C ALA A 499 2.73 6.14 57.78
N VAL A 500 1.59 5.72 57.22
CA VAL A 500 0.27 5.96 57.81
C VAL A 500 -0.51 4.64 57.95
N GLY A 501 -1.15 4.44 59.11
CA GLY A 501 -1.90 3.23 59.45
C GLY A 501 -1.00 2.09 59.90
N ASN A 502 -1.31 0.85 59.49
CA ASN A 502 -0.43 -0.31 59.70
C ASN A 502 0.70 -0.28 58.67
N SER A 503 1.67 0.62 58.87
CA SER A 503 2.78 0.85 57.96
C SER A 503 4.10 1.04 58.71
N VAL A 504 5.23 0.90 58.01
CA VAL A 504 6.58 1.17 58.54
C VAL A 504 7.23 2.27 57.76
N ALA A 505 7.91 3.20 58.42
CA ALA A 505 8.85 4.12 57.78
C ALA A 505 10.27 3.75 58.25
N ASN A 506 11.18 3.51 57.31
CA ASN A 506 12.60 3.27 57.57
C ASN A 506 13.44 4.34 56.86
N SER A 507 14.37 4.97 57.57
CA SER A 507 15.18 6.08 57.05
C SER A 507 16.66 5.89 57.39
N ASN A 508 17.55 5.93 56.39
CA ASN A 508 18.97 5.58 56.54
C ASN A 508 20.01 6.74 56.52
N SER A 509 19.60 8.02 56.45
CA SER A 509 20.52 9.18 56.47
C SER A 509 19.86 10.43 57.10
N ARG A 510 20.10 11.67 56.62
CA ARG A 510 19.43 12.92 57.05
C ARG A 510 17.93 12.89 56.72
N ALA A 511 17.21 11.97 57.33
CA ALA A 511 15.94 11.48 56.85
C ALA A 511 14.94 11.38 58.01
N GLN A 512 13.73 11.89 57.81
CA GLN A 512 12.66 11.84 58.80
C GLN A 512 11.80 10.58 58.57
N ALA A 513 11.44 9.90 59.66
CA ALA A 513 10.53 8.75 59.67
C ALA A 513 9.27 9.12 60.47
N LEU A 514 8.15 9.35 59.78
CA LEU A 514 6.89 9.77 60.42
C LEU A 514 5.86 8.62 60.38
N ALA A 515 5.38 8.17 61.53
CA ALA A 515 4.35 7.14 61.66
C ALA A 515 3.06 7.67 62.30
N GLY A 516 1.93 7.53 61.58
CA GLY A 516 0.58 7.84 62.09
C GLY A 516 -0.01 6.76 63.02
N ARG A 517 -1.32 6.85 63.32
CA ARG A 517 -2.09 5.92 64.18
C ARG A 517 -1.75 4.44 63.90
N ARG A 518 -1.21 3.72 64.88
CA ARG A 518 -0.78 2.29 64.83
C ARG A 518 0.37 1.97 63.85
N GLY A 519 1.13 2.96 63.40
CA GLY A 519 2.31 2.76 62.54
C GLY A 519 3.61 2.62 63.32
N ASN A 520 4.66 2.08 62.70
CA ASN A 520 6.00 1.97 63.31
C ASN A 520 7.00 2.83 62.53
N ALA A 521 7.57 3.85 63.14
CA ALA A 521 8.69 4.63 62.59
C ALA A 521 10.02 4.08 63.09
N ARG A 522 10.98 3.86 62.18
CA ARG A 522 12.35 3.49 62.50
C ARG A 522 13.31 4.41 61.76
N ALA A 523 14.18 5.08 62.50
CA ALA A 523 15.30 5.83 61.97
C ALA A 523 16.59 5.04 62.27
N ASN A 524 17.44 4.82 61.27
CA ASN A 524 18.70 4.09 61.43
C ASN A 524 19.78 4.82 60.65
N SER A 525 20.51 5.74 61.29
CA SER A 525 21.28 6.74 60.55
C SER A 525 22.65 6.99 61.17
N ASN A 526 23.67 7.23 60.34
CA ASN A 526 24.96 7.78 60.77
C ASN A 526 24.94 9.33 60.87
N SER A 527 23.75 9.96 60.80
CA SER A 527 23.48 11.41 60.77
C SER A 527 22.15 11.77 61.47
N ARG A 528 21.75 13.06 61.57
CA ARG A 528 20.47 13.48 62.18
C ARG A 528 19.26 12.84 61.49
N ALA A 529 18.63 11.87 62.14
CA ALA A 529 17.36 11.28 61.73
C ALA A 529 16.33 11.43 62.85
N GLN A 530 15.06 11.65 62.50
CA GLN A 530 13.99 11.87 63.47
C GLN A 530 12.89 10.84 63.27
N ALA A 531 12.56 10.07 64.31
CA ALA A 531 11.43 9.13 64.29
C ALA A 531 10.27 9.68 65.13
N ILE A 532 9.11 9.94 64.50
CA ILE A 532 7.92 10.46 65.19
C ILE A 532 6.77 9.47 65.07
N GLY A 533 6.28 8.96 66.21
CA GLY A 533 5.08 8.11 66.28
C GLY A 533 3.89 8.89 66.85
N LYS A 534 2.71 8.77 66.22
CA LYS A 534 1.44 9.34 66.72
C LYS A 534 0.47 8.24 67.17
N ARG A 535 -0.19 8.43 68.33
CA ARG A 535 -1.35 7.67 68.88
C ARG A 535 -1.33 6.15 68.59
N GLY A 536 -0.66 5.40 69.47
CA GLY A 536 -0.50 3.94 69.38
C GLY A 536 0.55 3.47 68.36
N GLY A 537 1.33 4.38 67.78
CA GLY A 537 2.51 4.06 66.95
C GLY A 537 3.80 3.99 67.77
N ARG A 538 4.80 3.23 67.30
CA ARG A 538 6.12 3.11 67.96
C ARG A 538 7.18 3.85 67.15
N ALA A 539 8.04 4.62 67.82
CA ALA A 539 9.23 5.23 67.22
C ALA A 539 10.49 4.53 67.79
N ARG A 540 11.47 4.24 66.94
CA ARG A 540 12.80 3.73 67.34
C ARG A 540 13.88 4.45 66.53
N ALA A 541 14.98 4.84 67.17
CA ALA A 541 16.14 5.45 66.54
C ALA A 541 17.42 4.72 66.98
N ASN A 542 18.38 4.56 66.07
CA ASN A 542 19.70 3.98 66.33
C ASN A 542 20.78 4.95 65.80
N SER A 543 21.81 5.21 66.63
CA SER A 543 23.01 6.05 66.38
C SER A 543 22.72 7.49 65.93
N ASN A 544 23.33 8.50 66.56
CA ASN A 544 23.25 9.95 66.21
C ASN A 544 21.87 10.48 65.74
N SER A 545 20.77 9.92 66.25
CA SER A 545 19.40 10.17 65.79
C SER A 545 18.43 10.30 66.96
N ASP A 546 17.44 11.19 66.80
CA ASP A 546 16.47 11.53 67.84
C ASP A 546 15.17 10.74 67.63
N ALA A 547 14.76 9.96 68.64
CA ALA A 547 13.45 9.33 68.67
C ALA A 547 12.49 10.18 69.52
N LEU A 548 11.37 10.61 68.93
CA LEU A 548 10.37 11.40 69.63
C LEU A 548 8.99 10.75 69.48
N ALA A 549 8.55 10.00 70.48
CA ALA A 549 7.21 9.44 70.54
C ALA A 549 6.26 10.47 71.18
N LYS A 550 5.37 11.08 70.38
CA LYS A 550 4.34 12.00 70.90
C LYS A 550 3.01 11.26 71.07
N ALA A 551 2.58 11.10 72.31
CA ALA A 551 1.20 10.76 72.64
C ALA A 551 0.36 12.05 72.55
N GLN A 552 -0.45 12.16 71.50
CA GLN A 552 -1.58 13.11 71.42
C GLN A 552 -2.87 12.30 71.34
#